data_AF-A0A183F484-F1
#
_entry.id   AF-A0A183F484-F1
#
_cell.length_a   1.000
_cell.length_b   1.000
_cell.length_c   1.000
_cell.angle_alpha   90.00
_cell.angle_beta   90.00
_cell.angle_gamma   90.00
#
_symmetry.space_group_name_H-M   'P 1'
#
loop_
_entity.id
_entity.type
_entity.pdbx_description
1 polymer ?
#
loop_
_entity_poly.entity_id
_entity_poly.type
_entity_poly.pdbx_seq_one_letter_code
_entity_poly.pdbx_strand_id
1 'polypeptide(L)'
;MTFEIVATHLEIPAKVTRTIKMHLEGEESIPDIASLITTIKNDSLVKEHGAIVVLGGLLVAFVNSGNYDARYRVLLRHMATLLGVVWEEFEDVEDSLAVTIIDEVFVESKESRQSHSKLARERTQRNKKIKRFLLVGAAGGVGGVLIGLTGGLAAPLVAAGAGVLIGSGAAGLATTAGAAVLGTTFGVAGAGLAGYKMNKRVGEIEEFAIETLSDGLSLHCALVVSGWIEEDTSCEEAFGHQWRHLSLAREQYTLRYESKYLMELGKAMDYIMSFAVSVAIQQTLMETVLAGLVAAVAWPVAIVSAASVLDNPWNVCVARSAEVGEHLAEMLLNRAHGKRPISLVGFSLGARVIYHCLLAMSKRSESAGIIEDVILLGAPVSASPKQWEQLCTVVGGRIINGYCKTDWLLRFLYRTMSVQFAIAGTGPVGNSKRNKKIYNHDLSHIVKGHLDYSRKLSQVLAAVGVSVKQLSPSELSGECFREAVGEAQDALSIATSDFSISEKIETPRSDVDATSERIEEILIKDK
;
A
#
# COMPACT_ATOMS: atom_id res chain seq x y z
N MET A 1 19.14 -6.91 18.14
CA MET A 1 19.70 -7.25 16.83
C MET A 1 20.26 -6.02 16.12
N THR A 2 19.46 -4.95 15.92
CA THR A 2 19.90 -3.69 15.29
C THR A 2 21.20 -3.13 15.88
N PHE A 3 21.29 -3.02 17.21
CA PHE A 3 22.49 -2.52 17.88
C PHE A 3 23.76 -3.32 17.53
N GLU A 4 23.66 -4.65 17.49
CA GLU A 4 24.79 -5.53 17.18
C GLU A 4 25.23 -5.37 15.71
N ILE A 5 24.27 -5.20 14.78
CA ILE A 5 24.57 -4.92 13.36
C ILE A 5 25.36 -3.62 13.23
N VAL A 6 24.89 -2.55 13.89
CA VAL A 6 25.55 -1.23 13.85
C VAL A 6 26.92 -1.28 14.51
N ALA A 7 27.04 -1.90 15.69
CA ALA A 7 28.32 -2.02 16.39
C ALA A 7 29.37 -2.82 15.60
N THR A 8 28.93 -3.88 14.92
CA THR A 8 29.80 -4.70 14.05
C THR A 8 30.23 -3.90 12.82
N HIS A 9 29.29 -3.21 12.18
CA HIS A 9 29.58 -2.42 10.97
C HIS A 9 30.53 -1.24 11.24
N LEU A 10 30.37 -0.58 12.37
CA LEU A 10 31.24 0.53 12.81
C LEU A 10 32.52 0.05 13.50
N GLU A 11 32.76 -1.27 13.55
CA GLU A 11 33.93 -1.89 14.20
C GLU A 11 34.16 -1.40 15.64
N ILE A 12 33.08 -1.17 16.38
CA ILE A 12 33.16 -0.62 17.74
C ILE A 12 33.83 -1.65 18.66
N PRO A 13 34.88 -1.27 19.43
CA PRO A 13 35.55 -2.19 20.33
C PRO A 13 34.57 -2.82 21.33
N ALA A 14 34.68 -4.13 21.54
CA ALA A 14 33.74 -4.91 22.37
C ALA A 14 33.51 -4.33 23.78
N LYS A 15 34.54 -3.72 24.37
CA LYS A 15 34.43 -3.05 25.67
C LYS A 15 33.49 -1.84 25.61
N VAL A 16 33.57 -1.04 24.56
CA VAL A 16 32.72 0.15 24.33
C VAL A 16 31.29 -0.29 23.98
N THR A 17 31.15 -1.30 23.14
CA THR A 17 29.85 -1.90 22.79
C THR A 17 29.08 -2.36 24.04
N ARG A 18 29.77 -3.01 24.98
CA ARG A 18 29.15 -3.43 26.25
C ARG A 18 28.69 -2.24 27.09
N THR A 19 29.51 -1.19 27.20
CA THR A 19 29.14 0.02 27.92
C THR A 19 27.92 0.71 27.30
N ILE A 20 27.89 0.91 25.98
CA ILE A 20 26.76 1.54 25.29
C ILE A 20 25.49 0.70 25.44
N LYS A 21 25.61 -0.63 25.39
CA LYS A 21 24.48 -1.53 25.60
C LYS A 21 23.85 -1.37 26.99
N MET A 22 24.67 -1.29 28.05
CA MET A 22 24.16 -1.04 29.41
C MET A 22 23.46 0.32 29.53
N HIS A 23 23.96 1.36 28.83
CA HIS A 23 23.26 2.66 28.76
C HIS A 23 21.88 2.54 28.09
N LEU A 24 21.80 1.81 26.96
CA LEU A 24 20.56 1.62 26.21
C LEU A 24 19.53 0.75 26.96
N GLU A 25 19.99 -0.18 27.79
CA GLU A 25 19.14 -1.03 28.64
C GLU A 25 18.64 -0.30 29.91
N GLY A 26 19.03 0.97 30.09
CA GLY A 26 18.49 1.87 31.11
C GLY A 26 19.23 1.82 32.45
N GLU A 27 20.44 1.24 32.49
CA GLU A 27 21.26 1.21 33.72
C GLU A 27 21.93 2.56 34.02
N GLU A 28 22.05 3.45 33.02
CA GLU A 28 22.58 4.82 33.16
C GLU A 28 21.76 5.83 32.33
N SER A 29 21.83 7.13 32.65
CA SER A 29 21.05 8.17 31.97
C SER A 29 21.57 8.45 30.56
N ILE A 30 20.75 8.22 29.53
CA ILE A 30 21.07 8.56 28.15
C ILE A 30 21.08 10.09 27.99
N PRO A 31 22.07 10.69 27.30
CA PRO A 31 22.07 12.11 26.97
C PRO A 31 20.78 12.51 26.23
N ASP A 32 20.36 13.76 26.39
CA ASP A 32 19.19 14.27 25.67
C ASP A 32 19.34 14.06 24.15
N ILE A 33 18.25 13.72 23.47
CA ILE A 33 18.22 13.43 22.04
C ILE A 33 18.75 14.62 21.25
N ALA A 34 18.43 15.86 21.66
CA ALA A 34 18.93 17.06 20.99
C ALA A 34 20.46 17.17 21.10
N SER A 35 21.04 16.78 22.24
CA SER A 35 22.49 16.73 22.41
C SER A 35 23.12 15.71 21.47
N LEU A 36 22.55 14.50 21.36
CA LEU A 36 23.08 13.46 20.46
C LEU A 36 23.02 13.90 19.00
N ILE A 37 21.90 14.49 18.57
CA ILE A 37 21.74 15.04 17.22
C ILE A 37 22.77 16.14 16.96
N THR A 38 22.97 17.04 17.93
CA THR A 38 23.95 18.14 17.81
C THR A 38 25.38 17.62 17.72
N THR A 39 25.72 16.57 18.47
CA THR A 39 27.02 15.91 18.38
C THR A 39 27.23 15.32 16.99
N ILE A 40 26.25 14.57 16.46
CA ILE A 40 26.32 13.99 15.11
C ILE A 40 26.48 15.09 14.05
N LYS A 41 25.68 16.16 14.12
CA LYS A 41 25.76 17.28 13.18
C LYS A 41 27.07 18.07 13.26
N ASN A 42 27.77 18.00 14.38
CA ASN A 42 29.04 18.70 14.57
C ASN A 42 30.27 17.92 14.10
N ASP A 43 30.12 16.63 13.83
CA ASP A 43 31.17 15.76 13.30
C ASP A 43 31.71 16.29 11.96
N SER A 44 33.02 16.15 11.74
CA SER A 44 33.67 16.62 10.52
C SER A 44 33.14 15.96 9.26
N LEU A 45 32.82 14.66 9.30
CA LEU A 45 32.30 13.93 8.15
C LEU A 45 30.91 14.44 7.75
N VAL A 46 30.05 14.69 8.74
CA VAL A 46 28.69 15.20 8.53
C VAL A 46 28.71 16.64 8.06
N LYS A 47 29.65 17.46 8.55
CA LYS A 47 29.83 18.85 8.06
C LYS A 47 30.29 18.92 6.62
N GLU A 48 31.15 18.00 6.20
CA GLU A 48 31.71 17.98 4.84
C GLU A 48 30.76 17.35 3.81
N HIS A 49 30.10 16.25 4.16
CA HIS A 49 29.32 15.43 3.22
C HIS A 49 27.80 15.44 3.49
N GLY A 50 27.34 16.17 4.51
CA GLY A 50 25.96 16.16 4.96
C GLY A 50 25.62 14.93 5.81
N ALA A 51 24.43 14.93 6.42
CA ALA A 51 24.01 13.84 7.31
C ALA A 51 23.57 12.57 6.55
N ILE A 52 23.41 12.64 5.22
CA ILE A 52 23.00 11.53 4.38
C ILE A 52 24.01 10.38 4.40
N VAL A 53 25.31 10.65 4.60
CA VAL A 53 26.36 9.62 4.69
C VAL A 53 26.17 8.69 5.89
N VAL A 54 25.59 9.19 6.99
CA VAL A 54 25.28 8.39 8.17
C VAL A 54 24.16 7.39 7.84
N LEU A 55 23.12 7.85 7.14
CA LEU A 55 22.02 7.00 6.71
C LEU A 55 22.47 5.97 5.67
N GLY A 56 23.29 6.38 4.69
CA GLY A 56 23.86 5.49 3.68
C GLY A 56 24.72 4.38 4.30
N GLY A 57 25.56 4.70 5.29
CA GLY A 57 26.34 3.71 6.02
C GLY A 57 25.46 2.69 6.76
N LEU A 58 24.40 3.16 7.43
CA LEU A 58 23.44 2.27 8.10
C LEU A 58 22.65 1.40 7.12
N LEU A 59 22.25 1.95 5.97
CA LEU A 59 21.60 1.19 4.90
C LEU A 59 22.48 0.04 4.44
N VAL A 60 23.75 0.30 4.13
CA VAL A 60 24.72 -0.73 3.73
C VAL A 60 24.90 -1.77 4.84
N ALA A 61 24.97 -1.35 6.11
CA ALA A 61 25.05 -2.27 7.24
C ALA A 61 23.83 -3.22 7.30
N PHE A 62 22.62 -2.69 7.14
CA PHE A 62 21.39 -3.48 7.20
C PHE A 62 21.25 -4.43 6.02
N VAL A 63 21.59 -3.97 4.81
CA VAL A 63 21.59 -4.81 3.60
C VAL A 63 22.62 -5.93 3.71
N ASN A 64 23.85 -5.63 4.13
CA ASN A 64 24.91 -6.63 4.30
C ASN A 64 24.59 -7.66 5.39
N SER A 65 23.76 -7.30 6.37
CA SER A 65 23.26 -8.25 7.36
C SER A 65 22.21 -9.23 6.80
N GLY A 66 21.76 -9.06 5.55
CA GLY A 66 20.74 -9.87 4.90
C GLY A 66 19.33 -9.67 5.47
N ASN A 67 19.07 -8.51 6.10
CA ASN A 67 17.82 -8.23 6.82
C ASN A 67 17.30 -6.81 6.60
N TYR A 68 17.39 -6.24 5.39
CA TYR A 68 16.77 -4.94 5.12
C TYR A 68 15.25 -5.07 4.99
N ASP A 69 14.53 -4.74 6.06
CA ASP A 69 13.08 -4.91 6.23
C ASP A 69 12.38 -3.60 6.62
N ALA A 70 11.05 -3.62 6.69
CA ALA A 70 10.23 -2.42 6.98
C ALA A 70 10.58 -1.68 8.27
N ARG A 71 11.09 -2.37 9.30
CA ARG A 71 11.45 -1.73 10.57
C ARG A 71 12.73 -0.90 10.40
N TYR A 72 13.68 -1.39 9.60
CA TYR A 72 14.91 -0.67 9.32
C TYR A 72 14.66 0.55 8.43
N ARG A 73 13.84 0.43 7.38
CA ARG A 73 13.49 1.57 6.52
C ARG A 73 12.73 2.66 7.29
N VAL A 74 11.79 2.28 8.16
CA VAL A 74 11.09 3.21 9.06
C VAL A 74 12.04 3.87 10.08
N LEU A 75 12.99 3.12 10.65
CA LEU A 75 14.03 3.69 11.51
C LEU A 75 14.86 4.74 10.76
N LEU A 76 15.31 4.43 9.55
CA LEU A 76 16.07 5.35 8.71
C LEU A 76 15.27 6.61 8.37
N ARG A 77 13.97 6.49 8.12
CA ARG A 77 13.07 7.64 7.91
C ARG A 77 12.97 8.55 9.13
N HIS A 78 12.83 7.97 10.31
CA HIS A 78 12.85 8.74 11.56
C HIS A 78 14.19 9.43 11.77
N MET A 79 15.31 8.74 11.51
CA MET A 79 16.64 9.33 11.59
C MET A 79 16.85 10.45 10.57
N ALA A 80 16.39 10.28 9.33
CA ALA A 80 16.41 11.32 8.30
C ALA A 80 15.69 12.58 8.77
N THR A 81 14.50 12.43 9.34
CA THR A 81 13.74 13.55 9.91
C THR A 81 14.50 14.26 11.04
N LEU A 82 15.11 13.51 11.96
CA LEU A 82 15.87 14.10 13.08
C LEU A 82 17.16 14.79 12.62
N LEU A 83 17.81 14.25 11.59
CA LEU A 83 19.05 14.80 11.04
C LEU A 83 18.80 15.91 10.02
N GLY A 84 17.56 16.09 9.54
CA GLY A 84 17.19 17.08 8.54
C GLY A 84 17.62 16.70 7.13
N VAL A 85 17.59 15.39 6.82
CA VAL A 85 17.82 14.87 5.47
C VAL A 85 16.47 14.76 4.76
N VAL A 86 16.41 15.23 3.52
CA VAL A 86 15.23 15.10 2.65
C VAL A 86 15.05 13.62 2.30
N TRP A 87 13.85 13.07 2.47
CA TRP A 87 13.65 11.62 2.36
C TRP A 87 13.86 11.13 0.93
N GLU A 88 13.44 11.92 -0.05
CA GLU A 88 13.58 11.65 -1.48
C GLU A 88 15.06 11.50 -1.88
N GLU A 89 15.96 12.30 -1.29
CA GLU A 89 17.42 12.17 -1.52
C GLU A 89 17.95 10.83 -0.98
N PHE A 90 17.40 10.35 0.14
CA PHE A 90 17.75 9.04 0.68
C PHE A 90 17.21 7.89 -0.19
N GLU A 91 16.01 8.04 -0.75
CA GLU A 91 15.44 7.06 -1.69
C GLU A 91 16.32 6.91 -2.94
N ASP A 92 16.90 8.00 -3.45
CA ASP A 92 17.87 7.93 -4.55
C ASP A 92 19.15 7.15 -4.20
N VAL A 93 19.63 7.26 -2.95
CA VAL A 93 20.75 6.45 -2.44
C VAL A 93 20.36 4.98 -2.35
N GLU A 94 19.16 4.70 -1.85
CA GLU A 94 18.59 3.35 -1.76
C GLU A 94 18.49 2.67 -3.13
N ASP A 95 17.95 3.39 -4.11
CA ASP A 95 17.82 2.91 -5.49
C ASP A 95 19.17 2.73 -6.18
N SER A 96 20.13 3.65 -5.95
CA SER A 96 21.49 3.52 -6.48
C SER A 96 22.20 2.28 -5.93
N LEU A 97 22.00 1.99 -4.65
CA LEU A 97 22.51 0.77 -4.03
C LEU A 97 21.85 -0.48 -4.61
N ALA A 98 20.52 -0.45 -4.83
CA ALA A 98 19.79 -1.56 -5.45
C ALA A 98 20.37 -1.92 -6.84
N VAL A 99 20.61 -0.91 -7.67
CA VAL A 99 21.20 -1.08 -9.01
C VAL A 99 22.61 -1.65 -8.92
N THR A 100 23.45 -1.11 -8.02
CA THR A 100 24.83 -1.56 -7.85
C THR A 100 24.90 -3.03 -7.43
N ILE A 101 24.09 -3.46 -6.45
CA ILE A 101 24.06 -4.85 -6.00
C ILE A 101 23.68 -5.80 -7.15
N ILE A 102 22.74 -5.39 -8.01
CA ILE A 102 22.29 -6.19 -9.14
C ILE A 102 23.34 -6.25 -10.24
N ASP A 103 23.91 -5.11 -10.64
CA ASP A 103 24.93 -5.04 -11.68
C ASP A 103 26.19 -5.83 -11.33
N GLU A 104 26.67 -5.72 -10.08
CA GLU A 104 27.83 -6.46 -9.61
C GLU A 104 27.61 -7.97 -9.70
N VAL A 105 26.42 -8.46 -9.34
CA VAL A 105 26.11 -9.90 -9.45
C VAL A 105 25.89 -10.33 -10.90
N PHE A 106 25.36 -9.46 -11.76
CA PHE A 106 25.32 -9.76 -13.20
C PHE A 106 26.73 -9.91 -13.78
N VAL A 107 27.69 -9.07 -13.39
CA VAL A 107 29.10 -9.20 -13.77
C VAL A 107 29.70 -10.50 -13.24
N GLU A 108 29.53 -10.79 -11.94
CA GLU A 108 30.03 -12.03 -11.34
C GLU A 108 29.38 -13.28 -11.97
N SER A 109 28.09 -13.24 -12.33
CA SER A 109 27.40 -14.33 -13.02
C SER A 109 27.94 -14.57 -14.43
N LYS A 110 28.34 -13.51 -15.15
CA LYS A 110 28.94 -13.61 -16.49
C LYS A 110 30.37 -14.13 -16.42
N GLU A 111 31.17 -13.65 -15.47
CA GLU A 111 32.54 -14.10 -15.25
C GLU A 111 32.59 -15.53 -14.72
N SER A 112 31.72 -15.88 -13.77
CA SER A 112 31.55 -17.25 -13.29
C SER A 112 31.01 -18.16 -14.39
N ARG A 113 30.06 -17.75 -15.25
CA ARG A 113 29.66 -18.54 -16.43
C ARG A 113 30.81 -18.73 -17.41
N GLN A 114 31.67 -17.73 -17.64
CA GLN A 114 32.86 -17.88 -18.49
C GLN A 114 33.91 -18.79 -17.86
N SER A 115 34.17 -18.67 -16.55
CA SER A 115 35.08 -19.52 -15.78
C SER A 115 34.57 -20.96 -15.69
N HIS A 116 33.28 -21.16 -15.38
CA HIS A 116 32.61 -22.45 -15.40
C HIS A 116 32.53 -23.03 -16.80
N SER A 117 32.40 -22.23 -17.87
CA SER A 117 32.47 -22.77 -19.24
C SER A 117 33.88 -23.27 -19.58
N LYS A 118 34.94 -22.60 -19.14
CA LYS A 118 36.34 -23.04 -19.30
C LYS A 118 36.63 -24.29 -18.45
N LEU A 119 36.26 -24.27 -17.17
CA LEU A 119 36.40 -25.40 -16.24
C LEU A 119 35.50 -26.59 -16.60
N ALA A 120 34.31 -26.36 -17.16
CA ALA A 120 33.43 -27.40 -17.68
C ALA A 120 34.00 -27.98 -18.97
N ARG A 121 34.58 -27.17 -19.88
CA ARG A 121 35.24 -27.67 -21.10
C ARG A 121 36.47 -28.52 -20.74
N GLU A 122 37.21 -28.16 -19.71
CA GLU A 122 38.30 -28.97 -19.14
C GLU A 122 37.80 -30.24 -18.43
N ARG A 123 36.72 -30.15 -17.64
CA ARG A 123 36.07 -31.34 -17.03
C ARG A 123 35.45 -32.27 -18.06
N THR A 124 34.92 -31.77 -19.18
CA THR A 124 34.37 -32.60 -20.26
C THR A 124 35.51 -33.32 -21.00
N GLN A 125 36.68 -32.70 -21.13
CA GLN A 125 37.88 -33.35 -21.66
C GLN A 125 38.47 -34.38 -20.68
N ARG A 126 38.47 -34.12 -19.36
CA ARG A 126 38.84 -35.12 -18.34
C ARG A 126 37.84 -36.27 -18.25
N ASN A 127 36.53 -36.01 -18.34
CA ASN A 127 35.49 -37.02 -18.34
C ASN A 127 35.54 -37.93 -19.57
N LYS A 128 36.01 -37.45 -20.73
CA LYS A 128 36.29 -38.32 -21.89
C LYS A 128 37.48 -39.27 -21.62
N LYS A 129 38.50 -38.84 -20.87
CA LYS A 129 39.62 -39.69 -20.44
C LYS A 129 39.22 -40.68 -19.35
N ILE A 130 38.42 -40.25 -18.37
CA ILE A 130 37.90 -41.10 -17.28
C ILE A 130 36.89 -42.12 -17.81
N LYS A 131 35.98 -41.77 -18.73
CA LYS A 131 35.08 -42.74 -19.39
C LYS A 131 35.84 -43.82 -20.16
N ARG A 132 37.02 -43.50 -20.70
CA ARG A 132 37.91 -44.46 -21.37
C ARG A 132 38.59 -45.43 -20.38
N PHE A 133 38.74 -45.02 -19.12
CA PHE A 133 39.30 -45.82 -18.03
C PHE A 133 38.22 -46.63 -17.28
N LEU A 134 37.02 -46.05 -17.14
CA LEU A 134 35.86 -46.67 -16.50
C LEU A 134 35.28 -47.85 -17.31
N LEU A 135 35.40 -47.79 -18.65
CA LEU A 135 35.05 -48.91 -19.53
C LEU A 135 36.02 -50.10 -19.42
N VAL A 136 37.24 -49.87 -18.92
CA VAL A 136 38.23 -50.94 -18.66
C VAL A 136 38.04 -51.55 -17.26
N GLY A 137 37.40 -50.82 -16.34
CA GLY A 137 37.06 -51.29 -14.99
C GLY A 137 35.74 -52.08 -14.88
N ALA A 138 35.01 -52.28 -15.98
CA ALA A 138 33.70 -52.96 -16.00
C ALA A 138 33.79 -54.51 -15.90
N ALA A 139 34.94 -55.06 -15.51
CA ALA A 139 35.15 -56.48 -15.24
C ALA A 139 35.71 -56.67 -13.82
N GLY A 140 34.94 -56.33 -12.81
CA GLY A 140 35.30 -56.50 -11.40
C GLY A 140 34.18 -55.98 -10.51
N GLY A 141 33.55 -56.88 -9.76
CA GLY A 141 32.23 -56.68 -9.18
C GLY A 141 32.11 -55.63 -8.07
N VAL A 142 30.84 -55.23 -7.89
CA VAL A 142 30.21 -54.62 -6.71
C VAL A 142 30.44 -53.11 -6.49
N GLY A 143 29.37 -52.32 -6.71
CA GLY A 143 29.15 -51.05 -6.02
C GLY A 143 28.90 -49.80 -6.88
N GLY A 144 27.81 -49.76 -7.67
CA GLY A 144 27.38 -48.54 -8.35
C GLY A 144 26.42 -47.70 -7.49
N VAL A 145 26.81 -46.47 -7.14
CA VAL A 145 25.92 -45.49 -6.46
C VAL A 145 25.34 -44.53 -7.50
N LEU A 146 24.00 -44.49 -7.58
CA LEU A 146 23.23 -43.50 -8.33
C LEU A 146 23.28 -42.14 -7.61
N ILE A 147 23.86 -41.12 -8.24
CA ILE A 147 23.72 -39.72 -7.80
C ILE A 147 22.40 -39.19 -8.35
N GLY A 148 21.42 -39.08 -7.44
CA GLY A 148 20.10 -38.51 -7.69
C GLY A 148 20.12 -36.98 -7.76
N LEU A 149 19.35 -36.47 -8.72
CA LEU A 149 18.93 -35.09 -8.88
C LEU A 149 18.15 -34.62 -7.64
N THR A 150 18.76 -33.78 -6.81
CA THR A 150 18.01 -32.87 -5.93
C THR A 150 18.67 -31.50 -6.04
N GLY A 151 17.93 -30.55 -6.61
CA GLY A 151 18.33 -29.15 -6.72
C GLY A 151 18.18 -28.45 -5.38
N GLY A 152 19.15 -27.59 -5.08
CA GLY A 152 19.18 -26.74 -3.89
C GLY A 152 20.16 -27.24 -2.83
N LEU A 153 21.08 -26.36 -2.42
CA LEU A 153 22.06 -26.47 -1.33
C LEU A 153 23.46 -26.98 -1.71
N ALA A 154 24.33 -26.03 -2.06
CA ALA A 154 25.74 -26.05 -1.66
C ALA A 154 26.26 -24.61 -1.62
N ALA A 155 26.09 -23.94 -0.48
CA ALA A 155 26.91 -22.77 -0.15
C ALA A 155 28.36 -23.24 0.06
N PRO A 156 29.37 -22.73 -0.66
CA PRO A 156 30.76 -23.00 -0.33
C PRO A 156 31.10 -22.21 0.93
N LEU A 157 31.29 -22.93 2.03
CA LEU A 157 31.89 -22.41 3.25
C LEU A 157 33.35 -22.05 2.97
N VAL A 158 33.68 -20.77 2.89
CA VAL A 158 35.07 -20.28 2.99
C VAL A 158 35.10 -19.12 3.98
N ALA A 159 35.47 -19.46 5.22
CA ALA A 159 36.04 -18.51 6.16
C ALA A 159 37.49 -18.24 5.75
N ALA A 160 37.78 -17.04 5.24
CA ALA A 160 39.10 -16.37 5.30
C ALA A 160 39.04 -15.05 4.51
N GLY A 161 39.30 -13.91 5.17
CA GLY A 161 39.57 -12.65 4.48
C GLY A 161 39.14 -11.41 5.27
N ALA A 162 39.95 -11.02 6.26
CA ALA A 162 39.87 -9.71 6.89
C ALA A 162 40.49 -8.63 5.97
N GLY A 163 39.88 -7.44 5.95
CA GLY A 163 40.47 -6.20 5.46
C GLY A 163 40.02 -5.78 4.06
N VAL A 164 39.15 -4.77 3.96
CA VAL A 164 39.48 -3.33 3.87
C VAL A 164 38.14 -2.58 3.95
N LEU A 165 37.86 -2.01 5.12
CA LEU A 165 36.84 -0.99 5.32
C LEU A 165 37.56 0.37 5.36
N ILE A 166 36.86 1.40 4.89
CA ILE A 166 37.26 2.81 4.73
C ILE A 166 37.79 3.13 3.31
N GLY A 167 36.92 3.71 2.48
CA GLY A 167 37.36 4.56 1.36
C GLY A 167 37.13 4.05 -0.07
N SER A 168 36.08 3.27 -0.36
CA SER A 168 35.46 3.16 -1.71
C SER A 168 34.33 2.12 -1.63
N GLY A 169 33.08 2.55 -1.71
CA GLY A 169 31.93 1.63 -1.79
C GLY A 169 32.00 0.82 -3.09
N ALA A 170 32.32 -0.48 -2.99
CA ALA A 170 32.11 -1.52 -4.01
C ALA A 170 32.81 -2.86 -3.64
N ALA A 171 33.95 -2.83 -2.92
CA ALA A 171 34.80 -4.03 -2.82
C ALA A 171 34.28 -5.17 -1.92
N GLY A 172 33.35 -4.90 -1.00
CA GLY A 172 32.82 -5.92 -0.07
C GLY A 172 31.67 -6.78 -0.62
N LEU A 173 30.99 -6.29 -1.66
CA LEU A 173 29.78 -6.91 -2.21
C LEU A 173 30.08 -8.02 -3.23
N ALA A 174 31.28 -8.03 -3.83
CA ALA A 174 31.74 -9.06 -4.77
C ALA A 174 32.21 -10.38 -4.11
N THR A 175 31.80 -10.66 -2.87
CA THR A 175 32.10 -11.90 -2.16
C THR A 175 30.90 -12.85 -2.22
N THR A 176 31.10 -14.14 -1.93
CA THR A 176 30.00 -15.14 -1.84
C THR A 176 28.85 -14.74 -0.90
N ALA A 177 29.08 -13.77 -0.01
CA ALA A 177 28.05 -13.14 0.81
C ALA A 177 27.07 -12.27 -0.02
N GLY A 178 27.52 -11.57 -1.07
CA GLY A 178 26.68 -10.71 -1.93
C GLY A 178 25.62 -11.49 -2.71
N ALA A 179 25.97 -12.68 -3.23
CA ALA A 179 25.00 -13.56 -3.91
C ALA A 179 23.89 -14.08 -2.96
N ALA A 180 24.20 -14.31 -1.68
CA ALA A 180 23.21 -14.67 -0.67
C ALA A 180 22.32 -13.48 -0.26
N VAL A 181 22.88 -12.27 -0.24
CA VAL A 181 22.14 -11.02 0.01
C VAL A 181 21.11 -10.76 -1.10
N LEU A 182 21.43 -11.01 -2.37
CA LEU A 182 20.48 -10.83 -3.46
C LEU A 182 19.26 -11.75 -3.40
N GLY A 183 19.47 -13.06 -3.23
CA GLY A 183 18.36 -14.02 -3.19
C GLY A 183 17.44 -13.83 -1.97
N THR A 184 17.96 -13.29 -0.87
CA THR A 184 17.18 -12.99 0.33
C THR A 184 16.48 -11.64 0.25
N THR A 185 17.09 -10.64 -0.40
CA THR A 185 16.55 -9.28 -0.48
C THR A 185 15.52 -9.15 -1.61
N PHE A 186 15.83 -9.61 -2.83
CA PHE A 186 14.96 -9.42 -4.01
C PHE A 186 13.99 -10.59 -4.28
N GLY A 187 13.98 -11.61 -3.42
CA GLY A 187 13.07 -12.75 -3.54
C GLY A 187 13.50 -13.78 -4.59
N VAL A 188 12.56 -14.64 -4.99
CA VAL A 188 12.83 -15.78 -5.89
C VAL A 188 13.34 -15.26 -7.25
N ALA A 189 14.55 -15.68 -7.63
CA ALA A 189 15.22 -15.33 -8.89
C ALA A 189 15.55 -13.82 -9.10
N GLY A 190 15.38 -12.96 -8.09
CA GLY A 190 15.69 -11.53 -8.18
C GLY A 190 14.69 -10.69 -8.98
N ALA A 191 13.52 -11.26 -9.35
CA ALA A 191 12.49 -10.59 -10.14
C ALA A 191 11.38 -9.92 -9.29
N GLY A 192 11.48 -9.98 -7.96
CA GLY A 192 10.45 -9.48 -7.06
C GLY A 192 9.11 -10.21 -7.22
N LEU A 193 8.00 -9.46 -7.18
CA LEU A 193 6.64 -10.02 -7.37
C LEU A 193 6.23 -10.15 -8.84
N ALA A 194 7.08 -9.73 -9.78
CA ALA A 194 6.75 -9.69 -11.19
C ALA A 194 6.39 -11.10 -11.70
N GLY A 195 5.21 -11.21 -12.32
CA GLY A 195 4.74 -12.47 -12.89
C GLY A 195 4.16 -13.45 -11.87
N TYR A 196 3.94 -13.05 -10.61
CA TYR A 196 3.16 -13.87 -9.68
C TYR A 196 1.74 -14.04 -10.20
N LYS A 197 1.35 -15.28 -10.48
CA LYS A 197 0.01 -15.61 -10.98
C LYS A 197 -0.49 -16.89 -10.34
N MET A 198 -1.74 -16.86 -9.90
CA MET A 198 -2.41 -18.04 -9.39
C MET A 198 -2.74 -19.01 -10.54
N ASN A 199 -2.10 -20.18 -10.54
CA ASN A 199 -2.28 -21.20 -11.59
C ASN A 199 -3.46 -22.16 -11.33
N LYS A 200 -3.96 -22.23 -10.10
CA LYS A 200 -5.13 -23.04 -9.71
C LYS A 200 -6.00 -22.22 -8.78
N ARG A 201 -7.32 -22.29 -8.96
CA ARG A 201 -8.30 -21.66 -8.07
C ARG A 201 -8.01 -22.00 -6.60
N VAL A 202 -7.92 -20.98 -5.76
CA VAL A 202 -7.76 -21.10 -4.31
C VAL A 202 -9.07 -20.66 -3.66
N GLY A 203 -9.79 -21.62 -3.09
CA GLY A 203 -11.13 -21.39 -2.54
C GLY A 203 -12.08 -20.91 -3.64
N GLU A 204 -12.72 -19.77 -3.42
CA GLU A 204 -13.64 -19.17 -4.36
C GLU A 204 -12.93 -18.32 -5.42
N ILE A 205 -11.74 -17.78 -5.13
CA ILE A 205 -11.04 -16.78 -5.96
C ILE A 205 -10.82 -17.28 -7.39
N GLU A 206 -11.35 -16.56 -8.38
CA GLU A 206 -11.26 -16.97 -9.80
C GLU A 206 -10.04 -16.38 -10.50
N GLU A 207 -9.61 -15.19 -10.09
CA GLU A 207 -8.51 -14.46 -10.70
C GLU A 207 -7.65 -13.76 -9.63
N PHE A 208 -6.33 -14.00 -9.69
CA PHE A 208 -5.34 -13.33 -8.85
C PHE A 208 -3.98 -13.30 -9.58
N ALA A 209 -3.49 -12.11 -9.87
CA ALA A 209 -2.18 -11.90 -10.47
C ALA A 209 -1.56 -10.57 -10.03
N ILE A 210 -0.24 -10.55 -9.87
CA ILE A 210 0.54 -9.34 -9.65
C ILE A 210 1.17 -8.90 -10.97
N GLU A 211 0.87 -7.67 -11.37
CA GLU A 211 1.36 -7.07 -12.61
C GLU A 211 2.31 -5.92 -12.28
N THR A 212 3.32 -5.73 -13.13
CA THR A 212 4.30 -4.65 -12.99
C THR A 212 3.72 -3.33 -13.51
N LEU A 213 3.79 -2.29 -12.70
CA LEU A 213 3.48 -0.91 -13.10
C LEU A 213 4.73 -0.13 -13.54
N SER A 214 5.88 -0.48 -12.96
CA SER A 214 7.17 0.09 -13.34
C SER A 214 8.27 -0.97 -13.27
N ASP A 215 9.15 -0.97 -14.27
CA ASP A 215 10.29 -1.89 -14.38
C ASP A 215 11.51 -1.41 -13.57
N GLY A 216 11.31 -0.49 -12.63
CA GLY A 216 12.39 0.00 -11.77
C GLY A 216 12.82 -1.02 -10.73
N LEU A 217 14.07 -0.91 -10.29
CA LEU A 217 14.64 -1.73 -9.23
C LEU A 217 14.79 -0.90 -7.97
N SER A 218 14.33 -1.42 -6.83
CA SER A 218 14.44 -0.72 -5.55
C SER A 218 14.57 -1.69 -4.38
N LEU A 219 15.08 -1.22 -3.24
CA LEU A 219 15.05 -1.97 -1.97
C LEU A 219 13.71 -1.84 -1.24
N HIS A 220 12.75 -1.11 -1.82
CA HIS A 220 11.37 -0.97 -1.38
C HIS A 220 10.41 -1.20 -2.54
N CYS A 221 9.28 -1.84 -2.27
CA CYS A 221 8.26 -2.07 -3.29
C CYS A 221 6.94 -1.38 -2.91
N ALA A 222 6.17 -0.97 -3.91
CA ALA A 222 4.78 -0.56 -3.74
C ALA A 222 3.85 -1.59 -4.39
N LEU A 223 2.77 -1.96 -3.71
CA LEU A 223 1.66 -2.72 -4.28
C LEU A 223 0.39 -1.91 -4.15
N VAL A 224 -0.27 -1.67 -5.28
CA VAL A 224 -1.53 -0.94 -5.32
C VAL A 224 -2.71 -1.84 -5.71
N VAL A 225 -3.88 -1.49 -5.20
CA VAL A 225 -5.09 -2.30 -5.36
C VAL A 225 -6.27 -1.38 -5.68
N SER A 226 -6.80 -1.53 -6.90
CA SER A 226 -8.00 -0.82 -7.34
C SER A 226 -9.27 -1.39 -6.72
N GLY A 227 -10.26 -0.54 -6.43
CA GLY A 227 -11.54 -0.97 -5.82
C GLY A 227 -12.66 -1.29 -6.80
N TRP A 228 -12.59 -0.81 -8.04
CA TRP A 228 -13.48 -1.14 -9.14
C TRP A 228 -12.78 -0.77 -10.46
N ILE A 229 -13.37 -1.19 -11.59
CA ILE A 229 -12.90 -0.82 -12.92
C ILE A 229 -13.93 0.12 -13.57
N GLU A 230 -13.48 1.22 -14.15
CA GLU A 230 -14.34 2.17 -14.88
C GLU A 230 -14.83 1.55 -16.21
N GLU A 231 -16.08 1.83 -16.58
CA GLU A 231 -16.72 1.23 -17.77
C GLU A 231 -15.98 1.56 -19.08
N ASP A 232 -15.35 2.73 -19.16
CA ASP A 232 -14.66 3.23 -20.35
C ASP A 232 -13.26 2.61 -20.56
N THR A 233 -12.81 1.74 -19.64
CA THR A 233 -11.46 1.18 -19.65
C THR A 233 -11.50 -0.33 -19.88
N SER A 234 -10.62 -0.84 -20.75
CA SER A 234 -10.49 -2.28 -20.95
C SER A 234 -10.03 -2.98 -19.67
N CYS A 235 -10.51 -4.21 -19.40
CA CYS A 235 -10.06 -4.94 -18.20
C CYS A 235 -8.53 -5.11 -18.18
N GLU A 236 -7.91 -5.33 -19.33
CA GLU A 236 -6.47 -5.53 -19.46
C GLU A 236 -5.68 -4.28 -19.03
N GLU A 237 -6.15 -3.09 -19.38
CA GLU A 237 -5.43 -1.84 -19.08
C GLU A 237 -5.88 -1.19 -17.76
N ALA A 238 -7.07 -1.51 -17.25
CA ALA A 238 -7.69 -0.84 -16.12
C ALA A 238 -6.78 -0.69 -14.89
N PHE A 239 -6.17 -1.79 -14.46
CA PHE A 239 -5.31 -1.84 -13.28
C PHE A 239 -3.99 -1.08 -13.47
N GLY A 240 -3.54 -0.87 -14.70
CA GLY A 240 -2.39 -0.02 -15.01
C GLY A 240 -2.78 1.44 -15.16
N HIS A 241 -3.88 1.69 -15.88
CA HIS A 241 -4.38 3.00 -16.25
C HIS A 241 -4.73 3.86 -15.03
N GLN A 242 -5.43 3.31 -14.03
CA GLN A 242 -5.78 4.05 -12.82
C GLN A 242 -4.54 4.56 -12.06
N TRP A 243 -3.45 3.80 -12.07
CA TRP A 243 -2.23 4.10 -11.29
C TRP A 243 -1.10 4.71 -12.13
N ARG A 244 -1.37 5.15 -13.37
CA ARG A 244 -0.35 5.63 -14.32
C ARG A 244 0.54 6.78 -13.82
N HIS A 245 0.01 7.62 -12.92
CA HIS A 245 0.74 8.75 -12.32
C HIS A 245 1.37 8.44 -10.96
N LEU A 246 1.22 7.23 -10.44
CA LEU A 246 1.81 6.85 -9.16
C LEU A 246 3.35 6.89 -9.25
N SER A 247 3.97 7.51 -8.25
CA SER A 247 5.43 7.57 -8.09
C SER A 247 5.82 7.31 -6.64
N LEU A 248 5.25 6.25 -6.04
CA LEU A 248 5.49 5.89 -4.64
C LEU A 248 6.84 5.17 -4.43
N ALA A 249 7.28 4.41 -5.42
CA ALA A 249 8.54 3.67 -5.42
C ALA A 249 9.03 3.51 -6.87
N ARG A 250 10.30 3.13 -7.10
CA ARG A 250 10.75 2.74 -8.44
C ARG A 250 10.20 1.37 -8.87
N GLU A 251 10.01 0.46 -7.93
CA GLU A 251 9.43 -0.87 -8.17
C GLU A 251 7.97 -0.90 -7.68
N GLN A 252 7.03 -0.87 -8.63
CA GLN A 252 5.60 -0.73 -8.34
C GLN A 252 4.82 -1.86 -9.02
N TYR A 253 3.83 -2.37 -8.29
CA TYR A 253 2.98 -3.46 -8.70
C TYR A 253 1.51 -3.11 -8.55
N THR A 254 0.66 -3.70 -9.37
CA THR A 254 -0.80 -3.66 -9.20
C THR A 254 -1.35 -5.07 -9.02
N LEU A 255 -2.37 -5.22 -8.19
CA LEU A 255 -3.08 -6.48 -8.02
C LEU A 255 -4.25 -6.54 -9.00
N ARG A 256 -4.17 -7.47 -9.97
CA ARG A 256 -5.32 -7.89 -10.76
C ARG A 256 -6.08 -8.98 -10.02
N TYR A 257 -7.34 -8.72 -9.72
CA TYR A 257 -8.22 -9.68 -9.08
C TYR A 257 -9.66 -9.48 -9.55
N GLU A 258 -10.38 -10.60 -9.70
CA GLU A 258 -11.83 -10.64 -9.90
C GLU A 258 -12.35 -9.58 -10.92
N SER A 259 -11.61 -9.37 -12.03
CA SER A 259 -11.81 -8.25 -12.95
C SER A 259 -13.23 -8.19 -13.51
N LYS A 260 -13.82 -9.38 -13.76
CA LYS A 260 -15.21 -9.51 -14.21
C LYS A 260 -16.18 -8.84 -13.23
N TYR A 261 -16.06 -9.15 -11.94
CA TYR A 261 -16.95 -8.63 -10.90
C TYR A 261 -16.68 -7.15 -10.63
N LEU A 262 -15.41 -6.72 -10.65
CA LEU A 262 -15.04 -5.31 -10.49
C LEU A 262 -15.56 -4.42 -11.64
N MET A 263 -15.60 -4.96 -12.86
CA MET A 263 -16.20 -4.29 -14.02
C MET A 263 -17.73 -4.22 -13.92
N GLU A 264 -18.38 -5.32 -13.51
CA GLU A 264 -19.83 -5.31 -13.24
C GLU A 264 -20.19 -4.29 -12.14
N LEU A 265 -19.35 -4.18 -11.11
CA LEU A 265 -19.51 -3.18 -10.06
C LEU A 265 -19.36 -1.76 -10.58
N GLY A 266 -18.32 -1.46 -11.38
CA GLY A 266 -18.12 -0.14 -11.96
C GLY A 266 -19.32 0.32 -12.78
N LYS A 267 -19.82 -0.54 -13.67
CA LYS A 267 -21.04 -0.28 -14.46
C LYS A 267 -22.26 -0.01 -13.59
N ALA A 268 -22.44 -0.78 -12.51
CA ALA A 268 -23.55 -0.57 -11.59
C ALA A 268 -23.44 0.79 -10.86
N MET A 269 -22.22 1.20 -10.47
CA MET A 269 -21.98 2.49 -9.84
C MET A 269 -22.24 3.65 -10.80
N ASP A 270 -21.76 3.57 -12.05
CA ASP A 270 -21.99 4.60 -13.08
C ASP A 270 -23.48 4.72 -13.46
N TYR A 271 -24.19 3.59 -13.55
CA TYR A 271 -25.64 3.59 -13.78
C TYR A 271 -26.40 4.35 -12.69
N ILE A 272 -26.06 4.10 -11.42
CA ILE A 272 -26.75 4.74 -10.29
C ILE A 272 -26.36 6.21 -10.18
N MET A 273 -25.11 6.55 -10.44
CA MET A 273 -24.70 7.95 -10.49
C MET A 273 -25.46 8.71 -11.58
N SER A 274 -25.58 8.13 -12.77
CA SER A 274 -26.35 8.71 -13.88
C SER A 274 -27.85 8.86 -13.53
N PHE A 275 -28.39 7.89 -12.80
CA PHE A 275 -29.76 7.95 -12.30
C PHE A 275 -29.95 9.06 -11.27
N ALA A 276 -29.05 9.18 -10.29
CA ALA A 276 -29.09 10.23 -9.26
C ALA A 276 -29.02 11.63 -9.89
N VAL A 277 -28.14 11.83 -10.87
CA VAL A 277 -28.04 13.08 -11.64
C VAL A 277 -29.34 13.38 -12.41
N SER A 278 -29.91 12.38 -13.08
CA SER A 278 -31.19 12.53 -13.81
C SER A 278 -32.33 12.97 -12.89
N VAL A 279 -32.45 12.34 -11.72
CA VAL A 279 -33.45 12.72 -10.71
C VAL A 279 -33.22 14.14 -10.18
N ALA A 280 -31.97 14.52 -9.89
CA ALA A 280 -31.63 15.86 -9.42
C ALA A 280 -32.01 16.95 -10.45
N ILE A 281 -31.75 16.71 -11.74
CA ILE A 281 -32.16 17.60 -12.84
C ILE A 281 -33.69 17.75 -12.86
N GLN A 282 -34.42 16.62 -12.80
CA GLN A 282 -35.88 16.65 -12.83
C GLN A 282 -36.47 17.41 -11.64
N GLN A 283 -35.90 17.27 -10.44
CA GLN A 283 -36.36 18.00 -9.26
C GLN A 283 -36.11 19.51 -9.34
N THR A 284 -34.98 19.93 -9.92
CA THR A 284 -34.70 21.36 -10.15
C THR A 284 -35.70 22.00 -11.13
N LEU A 285 -36.30 21.20 -12.01
CA LEU A 285 -37.29 21.66 -12.99
C LEU A 285 -38.74 21.64 -12.45
N MET A 286 -38.99 21.03 -11.28
CA MET A 286 -40.33 20.79 -10.72
C MET A 286 -40.70 21.82 -9.63
N GLU A 287 -40.74 23.10 -10.00
CA GLU A 287 -41.22 24.22 -9.16
C GLU A 287 -42.77 24.24 -9.05
N THR A 288 -43.40 23.15 -8.57
CA THR A 288 -44.84 23.17 -8.22
C THR A 288 -45.11 22.54 -6.86
N VAL A 289 -45.95 23.17 -6.06
CA VAL A 289 -46.21 22.77 -4.65
C VAL A 289 -46.78 21.34 -4.53
N LEU A 290 -47.52 20.86 -5.52
CA LEU A 290 -47.98 19.45 -5.58
C LEU A 290 -46.86 18.46 -5.93
N ALA A 291 -45.82 18.89 -6.65
CA ALA A 291 -44.66 18.07 -6.95
C ALA A 291 -43.82 17.79 -5.69
N GLY A 292 -43.83 18.68 -4.68
CA GLY A 292 -43.11 18.47 -3.43
C GLY A 292 -43.55 17.22 -2.65
N LEU A 293 -44.86 16.95 -2.60
CA LEU A 293 -45.42 15.76 -1.93
C LEU A 293 -45.18 14.46 -2.70
N VAL A 294 -45.27 14.50 -4.03
CA VAL A 294 -44.97 13.34 -4.89
C VAL A 294 -43.46 13.07 -4.91
N ALA A 295 -42.63 14.11 -4.95
CA ALA A 295 -41.17 14.01 -4.89
C ALA A 295 -40.70 13.42 -3.56
N ALA A 296 -41.33 13.76 -2.43
CA ALA A 296 -40.98 13.23 -1.11
C ALA A 296 -41.07 11.70 -0.99
N VAL A 297 -41.96 11.06 -1.77
CA VAL A 297 -42.14 9.60 -1.78
C VAL A 297 -41.48 8.94 -3.00
N ALA A 298 -41.42 9.63 -4.14
CA ALA A 298 -40.81 9.12 -5.36
C ALA A 298 -39.28 9.00 -5.23
N TRP A 299 -38.61 9.97 -4.60
CA TRP A 299 -37.16 9.98 -4.41
C TRP A 299 -36.66 8.76 -3.61
N PRO A 300 -37.21 8.43 -2.42
CA PRO A 300 -36.76 7.26 -1.67
C PRO A 300 -36.97 5.95 -2.42
N VAL A 301 -38.11 5.78 -3.11
CA VAL A 301 -38.42 4.57 -3.89
C VAL A 301 -37.50 4.44 -5.10
N ALA A 302 -37.25 5.54 -5.80
CA ALA A 302 -36.32 5.61 -6.93
C ALA A 302 -34.91 5.19 -6.54
N ILE A 303 -34.38 5.70 -5.41
CA ILE A 303 -33.07 5.29 -4.91
C ILE A 303 -33.06 3.82 -4.50
N VAL A 304 -34.06 3.34 -3.76
CA VAL A 304 -34.12 1.94 -3.31
C VAL A 304 -34.19 1.00 -4.51
N SER A 305 -34.92 1.36 -5.57
CA SER A 305 -34.97 0.58 -6.80
C SER A 305 -33.62 0.59 -7.53
N ALA A 306 -32.95 1.73 -7.62
CA ALA A 306 -31.62 1.82 -8.24
C ALA A 306 -30.56 1.05 -7.42
N ALA A 307 -30.67 1.10 -6.09
CA ALA A 307 -29.81 0.38 -5.15
C ALA A 307 -29.84 -1.14 -5.34
N SER A 308 -31.01 -1.72 -5.64
CA SER A 308 -31.10 -3.16 -5.89
C SER A 308 -30.25 -3.63 -7.08
N VAL A 309 -29.92 -2.74 -8.02
CA VAL A 309 -29.01 -3.01 -9.14
C VAL A 309 -27.55 -3.05 -8.67
N LEU A 310 -27.21 -2.26 -7.64
CA LEU A 310 -25.87 -2.27 -7.02
C LEU A 310 -25.66 -3.40 -6.04
N ASP A 311 -26.71 -3.75 -5.30
CA ASP A 311 -26.61 -4.62 -4.13
C ASP A 311 -25.98 -5.95 -4.49
N ASN A 312 -26.33 -6.54 -5.64
CA ASN A 312 -25.75 -7.81 -6.07
C ASN A 312 -24.25 -7.69 -6.42
N PRO A 313 -23.81 -6.85 -7.41
CA PRO A 313 -22.39 -6.66 -7.69
C PRO A 313 -21.56 -6.22 -6.48
N TRP A 314 -22.10 -5.33 -5.64
CA TRP A 314 -21.43 -4.84 -4.44
C TRP A 314 -21.19 -5.97 -3.43
N ASN A 315 -22.23 -6.73 -3.08
CA ASN A 315 -22.10 -7.81 -2.10
C ASN A 315 -21.12 -8.90 -2.57
N VAL A 316 -21.15 -9.24 -3.86
CA VAL A 316 -20.18 -10.18 -4.44
C VAL A 316 -18.76 -9.65 -4.28
N CYS A 317 -18.49 -8.40 -4.68
CA CYS A 317 -17.15 -7.84 -4.56
C CYS A 317 -16.71 -7.62 -3.10
N VAL A 318 -17.64 -7.35 -2.18
CA VAL A 318 -17.38 -7.24 -0.72
C VAL A 318 -16.94 -8.58 -0.13
N ALA A 319 -17.57 -9.69 -0.53
CA ALA A 319 -17.18 -11.03 -0.09
C ALA A 319 -15.81 -11.42 -0.70
N ARG A 320 -15.67 -11.26 -2.02
CA ARG A 320 -14.46 -11.61 -2.78
C ARG A 320 -13.23 -10.83 -2.34
N SER A 321 -13.38 -9.53 -2.07
CA SER A 321 -12.26 -8.70 -1.58
C SER A 321 -11.70 -9.18 -0.24
N ALA A 322 -12.53 -9.77 0.65
CA ALA A 322 -12.03 -10.34 1.89
C ALA A 322 -11.16 -11.58 1.64
N GLU A 323 -11.61 -12.50 0.78
CA GLU A 323 -10.88 -13.72 0.41
C GLU A 323 -9.58 -13.41 -0.33
N VAL A 324 -9.63 -12.48 -1.29
CA VAL A 324 -8.44 -11.99 -2.00
C VAL A 324 -7.44 -11.36 -1.02
N GLY A 325 -7.92 -10.64 0.00
CA GLY A 325 -7.09 -10.12 1.07
C GLY A 325 -6.37 -11.22 1.85
N GLU A 326 -7.08 -12.29 2.22
CA GLU A 326 -6.47 -13.43 2.90
C GLU A 326 -5.41 -14.13 2.02
N HIS A 327 -5.68 -14.30 0.72
CA HIS A 327 -4.70 -14.88 -0.20
C HIS A 327 -3.47 -13.96 -0.41
N LEU A 328 -3.69 -12.64 -0.49
CA LEU A 328 -2.60 -11.66 -0.54
C LEU A 328 -1.72 -11.76 0.72
N ALA A 329 -2.31 -12.00 1.89
CA ALA A 329 -1.55 -12.21 3.12
C ALA A 329 -0.65 -13.44 3.03
N GLU A 330 -1.15 -14.56 2.48
CA GLU A 330 -0.33 -15.77 2.28
C GLU A 330 0.85 -15.51 1.34
N MET A 331 0.63 -14.82 0.23
CA MET A 331 1.70 -14.45 -0.71
C MET A 331 2.78 -13.60 -0.04
N LEU A 332 2.37 -12.59 0.75
CA LEU A 332 3.30 -11.68 1.43
C LEU A 332 4.04 -12.38 2.58
N LEU A 333 3.38 -13.25 3.34
CA LEU A 333 4.00 -14.07 4.38
C LEU A 333 5.03 -15.04 3.81
N ASN A 334 4.79 -15.57 2.61
CA ASN A 334 5.75 -16.39 1.88
C ASN A 334 6.97 -15.60 1.34
N ARG A 335 7.03 -14.28 1.58
CA ARG A 335 8.14 -13.40 1.19
C ARG A 335 8.48 -13.52 -0.30
N ALA A 336 7.45 -13.58 -1.16
CA ALA A 336 7.65 -13.65 -2.61
C ALA A 336 8.49 -12.48 -3.16
N HIS A 337 8.37 -11.28 -2.55
CA HIS A 337 9.14 -10.07 -2.85
C HIS A 337 10.54 -10.02 -2.19
N GLY A 338 10.91 -11.07 -1.45
CA GLY A 338 12.09 -11.12 -0.59
C GLY A 338 11.84 -10.46 0.78
N LYS A 339 12.92 -10.05 1.44
CA LYS A 339 12.88 -9.40 2.76
C LYS A 339 12.62 -7.89 2.71
N ARG A 340 12.60 -7.31 1.51
CA ARG A 340 12.38 -5.87 1.30
C ARG A 340 11.06 -5.40 1.90
N PRO A 341 10.99 -4.17 2.44
CA PRO A 341 9.72 -3.54 2.78
C PRO A 341 8.77 -3.41 1.58
N ILE A 342 7.48 -3.58 1.85
CA ILE A 342 6.42 -3.29 0.89
C ILE A 342 5.41 -2.28 1.46
N SER A 343 5.03 -1.29 0.67
CA SER A 343 3.94 -0.35 0.98
C SER A 343 2.69 -0.69 0.19
N LEU A 344 1.53 -0.59 0.83
CA LEU A 344 0.24 -0.97 0.25
C LEU A 344 -0.65 0.26 0.07
N VAL A 345 -1.20 0.46 -1.12
CA VAL A 345 -2.16 1.55 -1.39
C VAL A 345 -3.41 0.97 -2.02
N GLY A 346 -4.57 1.32 -1.53
CA GLY A 346 -5.81 0.93 -2.18
C GLY A 346 -6.92 1.91 -1.95
N PHE A 347 -7.86 1.95 -2.89
CA PHE A 347 -9.10 2.70 -2.74
C PHE A 347 -10.29 1.76 -2.75
N SER A 348 -11.37 2.12 -2.06
CA SER A 348 -12.62 1.37 -1.99
C SER A 348 -12.42 -0.12 -1.69
N LEU A 349 -12.95 -1.04 -2.50
CA LEU A 349 -12.79 -2.47 -2.26
C LEU A 349 -11.33 -2.95 -2.34
N GLY A 350 -10.44 -2.22 -3.01
CA GLY A 350 -9.00 -2.49 -2.99
C GLY A 350 -8.39 -2.14 -1.64
N ALA A 351 -8.86 -1.07 -0.99
CA ALA A 351 -8.54 -0.78 0.41
C ALA A 351 -9.08 -1.88 1.34
N ARG A 352 -10.25 -2.46 1.02
CA ARG A 352 -10.81 -3.60 1.75
C ARG A 352 -9.97 -4.87 1.61
N VAL A 353 -9.45 -5.16 0.41
CA VAL A 353 -8.48 -6.26 0.20
C VAL A 353 -7.28 -6.09 1.13
N ILE A 354 -6.68 -4.90 1.16
CA ILE A 354 -5.53 -4.61 2.03
C ILE A 354 -5.90 -4.74 3.51
N TYR A 355 -7.04 -4.21 3.92
CA TYR A 355 -7.52 -4.32 5.30
C TYR A 355 -7.65 -5.78 5.75
N HIS A 356 -8.26 -6.65 4.94
CA HIS A 356 -8.41 -8.07 5.24
C HIS A 356 -7.07 -8.82 5.17
N CYS A 357 -6.18 -8.43 4.26
CA CYS A 357 -4.80 -8.92 4.22
C CYS A 357 -4.09 -8.67 5.56
N LEU A 358 -4.10 -7.44 6.06
CA LEU A 358 -3.45 -7.10 7.32
C LEU A 358 -4.10 -7.79 8.52
N LEU A 359 -5.43 -7.94 8.54
CA LEU A 359 -6.12 -8.72 9.57
C LEU A 359 -5.66 -10.18 9.57
N ALA A 360 -5.53 -10.81 8.40
CA ALA A 360 -5.03 -12.18 8.29
C ALA A 360 -3.57 -12.29 8.75
N MET A 361 -2.71 -11.33 8.35
CA MET A 361 -1.32 -11.26 8.79
C MET A 361 -1.18 -11.05 10.30
N SER A 362 -2.07 -10.27 10.93
CA SER A 362 -2.02 -9.99 12.38
C SER A 362 -2.19 -11.24 13.25
N LYS A 363 -2.75 -12.32 12.69
CA LYS A 363 -2.93 -13.62 13.34
C LYS A 363 -1.68 -14.51 13.21
N ARG A 364 -0.64 -14.07 12.50
CA ARG A 364 0.58 -14.84 12.19
C ARG A 364 1.80 -14.15 12.81
N SER A 365 2.66 -14.93 13.45
CA SER A 365 3.88 -14.43 14.11
C SER A 365 4.95 -13.93 13.14
N GLU A 366 4.93 -14.40 11.89
CA GLU A 366 5.92 -14.11 10.85
C GLU A 366 5.63 -12.81 10.07
N SER A 367 4.60 -12.07 10.48
CA SER A 367 4.13 -10.85 9.81
C SER A 367 5.04 -9.63 9.99
N ALA A 368 5.88 -9.62 11.02
CA ALA A 368 6.71 -8.48 11.38
C ALA A 368 7.75 -8.15 10.29
N GLY A 369 7.87 -6.86 9.96
CA GLY A 369 8.88 -6.36 9.03
C GLY A 369 8.55 -6.60 7.55
N ILE A 370 7.32 -7.01 7.20
CA ILE A 370 6.87 -7.07 5.80
C ILE A 370 6.36 -5.69 5.36
N ILE A 371 5.31 -5.24 6.03
CA ILE A 371 4.56 -4.05 5.64
C ILE A 371 5.20 -2.81 6.23
N GLU A 372 5.49 -1.85 5.37
CA GLU A 372 6.02 -0.56 5.77
C GLU A 372 4.91 0.45 6.02
N ASP A 373 4.31 1.00 4.96
CA ASP A 373 3.21 1.96 5.04
C ASP A 373 1.95 1.40 4.36
N VAL A 374 0.79 1.84 4.84
CA VAL A 374 -0.52 1.46 4.31
C VAL A 374 -1.36 2.70 4.09
N ILE A 375 -1.96 2.84 2.91
CA ILE A 375 -2.85 3.94 2.56
C ILE A 375 -4.18 3.36 2.09
N LEU A 376 -5.24 3.63 2.86
CA LEU A 376 -6.59 3.18 2.60
C LEU A 376 -7.47 4.38 2.27
N LEU A 377 -7.98 4.44 1.04
CA LEU A 377 -8.79 5.56 0.54
C LEU A 377 -10.25 5.11 0.40
N GLY A 378 -11.20 5.82 1.01
CA GLY A 378 -12.63 5.49 0.89
C GLY A 378 -12.96 4.06 1.32
N ALA A 379 -12.28 3.52 2.34
CA ALA A 379 -12.32 2.10 2.64
C ALA A 379 -13.69 1.63 3.20
N PRO A 380 -14.40 0.70 2.53
CA PRO A 380 -15.66 0.13 3.00
C PRO A 380 -15.36 -0.99 4.01
N VAL A 381 -14.80 -0.61 5.16
CA VAL A 381 -14.41 -1.50 6.26
C VAL A 381 -14.81 -0.90 7.60
N SER A 382 -14.86 -1.75 8.63
CA SER A 382 -15.16 -1.33 9.99
C SER A 382 -14.13 -0.32 10.52
N ALA A 383 -14.61 0.77 11.12
CA ALA A 383 -13.80 1.74 11.85
C ALA A 383 -13.53 1.30 13.31
N SER A 384 -13.66 0.01 13.62
CA SER A 384 -13.43 -0.54 14.96
C SER A 384 -12.00 -0.29 15.44
N PRO A 385 -11.78 0.46 16.54
CA PRO A 385 -10.44 0.73 17.05
C PRO A 385 -9.65 -0.54 17.36
N LYS A 386 -10.32 -1.59 17.85
CA LYS A 386 -9.69 -2.89 18.15
C LYS A 386 -9.09 -3.55 16.91
N GLN A 387 -9.80 -3.51 15.78
CA GLN A 387 -9.30 -4.10 14.54
C GLN A 387 -8.12 -3.28 13.99
N TRP A 388 -8.23 -1.96 14.01
CA TRP A 388 -7.16 -1.08 13.57
C TRP A 388 -5.91 -1.15 14.47
N GLU A 389 -6.07 -1.42 15.77
CA GLU A 389 -4.94 -1.77 16.65
C GLU A 389 -4.25 -3.06 16.22
N GLN A 390 -4.98 -4.07 15.72
CA GLN A 390 -4.39 -5.29 15.17
C GLN A 390 -3.60 -5.01 13.88
N LEU A 391 -4.10 -4.13 13.02
CA LEU A 391 -3.35 -3.69 11.83
C LEU A 391 -2.01 -3.03 12.22
N CYS A 392 -2.00 -2.22 13.29
CA CYS A 392 -0.81 -1.54 13.78
C CYS A 392 0.32 -2.48 14.27
N THR A 393 0.02 -3.76 14.56
CA THR A 393 1.04 -4.75 14.94
C THR A 393 1.80 -5.30 13.74
N VAL A 394 1.18 -5.29 12.56
CA VAL A 394 1.76 -5.76 11.29
C VAL A 394 2.54 -4.65 10.60
N VAL A 395 1.98 -3.44 10.57
CA VAL A 395 2.53 -2.29 9.85
C VAL A 395 3.68 -1.66 10.62
N GLY A 396 4.85 -1.56 10.00
CA GLY A 396 6.04 -0.94 10.59
C GLY A 396 5.91 0.56 10.77
N GLY A 397 5.42 1.25 9.74
CA GLY A 397 5.29 2.70 9.64
C GLY A 397 3.87 3.19 9.88
N ARG A 398 3.35 3.99 8.94
CA ARG A 398 2.07 4.69 9.06
C ARG A 398 0.92 3.96 8.36
N ILE A 399 -0.27 4.09 8.93
CA ILE A 399 -1.54 3.70 8.31
C ILE A 399 -2.33 4.98 8.07
N ILE A 400 -2.55 5.33 6.82
CA ILE A 400 -3.36 6.47 6.41
C ILE A 400 -4.78 5.99 6.10
N ASN A 401 -5.76 6.60 6.76
CA ASN A 401 -7.17 6.51 6.43
C ASN A 401 -7.59 7.80 5.72
N GLY A 402 -7.69 7.76 4.40
CA GLY A 402 -8.28 8.83 3.60
C GLY A 402 -9.78 8.63 3.50
N TYR A 403 -10.56 9.55 4.06
CA TYR A 403 -12.01 9.42 4.15
C TYR A 403 -12.72 10.66 3.60
N CYS A 404 -13.96 10.49 3.15
CA CYS A 404 -14.80 11.58 2.68
C CYS A 404 -16.10 11.61 3.48
N LYS A 405 -16.37 12.74 4.14
CA LYS A 405 -17.58 12.92 4.96
C LYS A 405 -18.83 13.02 4.11
N THR A 406 -18.73 13.46 2.86
CA THR A 406 -19.86 13.64 1.95
C THR A 406 -20.09 12.46 1.01
N ASP A 407 -19.35 11.35 1.19
CA ASP A 407 -19.50 10.14 0.37
C ASP A 407 -20.90 9.53 0.57
N TRP A 408 -21.80 9.92 -0.33
CA TRP A 408 -23.20 9.54 -0.28
C TRP A 408 -23.39 8.05 -0.57
N LEU A 409 -22.58 7.48 -1.48
CA LEU A 409 -22.72 6.11 -1.94
C LEU A 409 -22.39 5.13 -0.82
N LEU A 410 -21.24 5.30 -0.15
CA LEU A 410 -20.87 4.45 0.99
C LEU A 410 -21.86 4.59 2.14
N ARG A 411 -22.29 5.82 2.45
CA ARG A 411 -23.30 6.05 3.50
C ARG A 411 -24.61 5.35 3.20
N PHE A 412 -25.05 5.43 1.94
CA PHE A 412 -26.30 4.82 1.50
C PHE A 412 -26.23 3.29 1.59
N LEU A 413 -25.24 2.66 0.96
CA LEU A 413 -25.08 1.20 0.93
C LEU A 413 -25.01 0.59 2.33
N TYR A 414 -24.23 1.18 3.22
CA TYR A 414 -24.08 0.61 4.57
C TYR A 414 -25.28 0.89 5.47
N ARG A 415 -26.03 1.96 5.22
CA ARG A 415 -27.29 2.24 5.93
C ARG A 415 -28.37 1.24 5.53
N THR A 416 -28.48 0.87 4.25
CA THR A 416 -29.46 -0.13 3.79
C THR A 416 -29.09 -1.55 4.20
N MET A 417 -27.79 -1.86 4.32
CA MET A 417 -27.29 -3.17 4.74
C MET A 417 -27.35 -3.45 6.26
N SER A 418 -27.98 -2.58 7.06
CA SER A 418 -28.11 -2.74 8.53
C SER A 418 -26.78 -2.92 9.27
N VAL A 419 -25.68 -2.38 8.72
CA VAL A 419 -24.36 -2.45 9.35
C VAL A 419 -24.31 -1.40 10.46
N GLN A 420 -24.31 -1.86 11.72
CA GLN A 420 -24.34 -0.99 12.92
C GLN A 420 -22.99 -0.32 13.26
N PHE A 421 -21.93 -0.60 12.51
CA PHE A 421 -20.58 -0.10 12.78
C PHE A 421 -20.24 1.10 11.89
N ALA A 422 -19.49 2.05 12.44
CA ALA A 422 -18.92 3.15 11.66
C ALA A 422 -17.98 2.63 10.56
N ILE A 423 -17.96 3.29 9.41
CA ILE A 423 -17.18 2.90 8.23
C ILE A 423 -15.95 3.80 8.14
N ALA A 424 -14.78 3.21 7.93
CA ALA A 424 -13.53 3.96 7.88
C ALA A 424 -13.47 4.96 6.71
N GLY A 425 -14.09 4.64 5.56
CA GLY A 425 -14.13 5.51 4.39
C GLY A 425 -15.00 6.77 4.51
N THR A 426 -15.87 6.86 5.52
CA THR A 426 -16.79 8.01 5.69
C THR A 426 -16.50 8.87 6.91
N GLY A 427 -15.52 8.46 7.73
CA GLY A 427 -15.18 9.16 8.96
C GLY A 427 -13.82 8.74 9.53
N PRO A 428 -13.30 9.50 10.50
CA PRO A 428 -12.04 9.17 11.13
C PRO A 428 -12.16 7.90 11.97
N VAL A 429 -11.08 7.11 11.98
CA VAL A 429 -10.93 5.96 12.86
C VAL A 429 -10.35 6.42 14.19
N GLY A 430 -10.92 5.92 15.29
CA GLY A 430 -10.48 6.26 16.64
C GLY A 430 -9.04 5.80 16.93
N ASN A 431 -8.20 6.73 17.36
CA ASN A 431 -6.84 6.41 17.80
C ASN A 431 -6.85 5.94 19.26
N SER A 432 -6.23 4.81 19.51
CA SER A 432 -5.90 4.38 20.87
C SER A 432 -4.73 5.19 21.41
N LYS A 433 -4.76 5.56 22.69
CA LYS A 433 -3.66 6.31 23.34
C LYS A 433 -2.28 5.64 23.18
N ARG A 434 -2.26 4.32 22.93
CA ARG A 434 -1.04 3.52 22.77
C ARG A 434 -0.49 3.46 21.34
N ASN A 435 -1.30 3.70 20.31
CA ASN A 435 -0.89 3.54 18.91
C ASN A 435 -1.07 4.85 18.13
N LYS A 436 0.06 5.49 17.82
CA LYS A 436 0.13 6.74 17.04
C LYS A 436 0.39 6.51 15.54
N LYS A 437 0.22 5.28 15.05
CA LYS A 437 0.49 4.91 13.64
C LYS A 437 -0.65 5.28 12.69
N ILE A 438 -1.85 5.57 13.20
CA ILE A 438 -3.04 5.85 12.38
C ILE A 438 -3.17 7.35 12.15
N TYR A 439 -3.20 7.74 10.88
CA TYR A 439 -3.34 9.11 10.40
C TYR A 439 -4.63 9.22 9.59
N ASN A 440 -5.57 10.04 10.07
CA ASN A 440 -6.85 10.25 9.39
C ASN A 440 -6.76 11.53 8.54
N HIS A 441 -7.01 11.41 7.23
CA HIS A 441 -7.00 12.51 6.27
C HIS A 441 -8.42 12.71 5.73
N ASP A 442 -8.97 13.91 5.95
CA ASP A 442 -10.27 14.31 5.41
C ASP A 442 -10.10 14.80 3.96
N LEU A 443 -10.62 14.04 3.02
CA LEU A 443 -10.52 14.28 1.58
C LEU A 443 -11.77 14.96 1.01
N SER A 444 -12.73 15.38 1.84
CA SER A 444 -14.01 15.97 1.38
C SER A 444 -13.86 17.26 0.55
N HIS A 445 -12.68 17.87 0.57
CA HIS A 445 -12.35 19.03 -0.26
C HIS A 445 -12.06 18.65 -1.72
N ILE A 446 -11.55 17.45 -1.98
CA ILE A 446 -11.24 16.90 -3.31
C ILE A 446 -12.33 15.94 -3.78
N VAL A 447 -12.72 15.00 -2.90
CA VAL A 447 -13.67 13.92 -3.15
C VAL A 447 -15.07 14.40 -2.76
N LYS A 448 -15.99 14.47 -3.71
CA LYS A 448 -17.40 14.82 -3.49
C LYS A 448 -18.29 13.57 -3.48
N GLY A 449 -17.97 12.59 -4.31
CA GLY A 449 -18.60 11.27 -4.35
C GLY A 449 -17.59 10.12 -4.35
N HIS A 450 -18.05 8.89 -4.13
CA HIS A 450 -17.17 7.72 -4.06
C HIS A 450 -16.37 7.48 -5.35
N LEU A 451 -16.95 7.80 -6.51
CA LEU A 451 -16.30 7.65 -7.81
C LEU A 451 -15.07 8.56 -7.99
N ASP A 452 -14.98 9.66 -7.24
CA ASP A 452 -13.86 10.60 -7.32
C ASP A 452 -12.54 10.01 -6.82
N TYR A 453 -12.58 8.95 -5.98
CA TYR A 453 -11.35 8.29 -5.57
C TYR A 453 -10.57 7.73 -6.76
N SER A 454 -11.23 7.24 -7.81
CA SER A 454 -10.58 6.79 -9.05
C SER A 454 -10.32 7.97 -9.99
N ARG A 455 -11.33 8.83 -10.21
CA ARG A 455 -11.25 9.94 -11.19
C ARG A 455 -10.24 11.02 -10.81
N LYS A 456 -10.09 11.30 -9.52
CA LYS A 456 -9.17 12.32 -8.96
C LYS A 456 -8.00 11.69 -8.20
N LEU A 457 -7.65 10.43 -8.51
CA LEU A 457 -6.69 9.65 -7.73
C LEU A 457 -5.35 10.36 -7.56
N SER A 458 -4.83 11.03 -8.59
CA SER A 458 -3.57 11.78 -8.50
C SER A 458 -3.63 12.92 -7.47
N GLN A 459 -4.74 13.67 -7.42
CA GLN A 459 -4.93 14.74 -6.44
C GLN A 459 -5.09 14.16 -5.02
N VAL A 460 -5.84 13.07 -4.90
CA VAL A 460 -6.04 12.36 -3.61
C VAL A 460 -4.71 11.84 -3.07
N LEU A 461 -3.88 11.22 -3.91
CA LEU A 461 -2.55 10.73 -3.55
C LEU A 461 -1.64 11.87 -3.08
N ALA A 462 -1.61 12.98 -3.82
CA ALA A 462 -0.85 14.16 -3.41
C ALA A 462 -1.32 14.71 -2.05
N ALA A 463 -2.64 14.77 -1.81
CA ALA A 463 -3.21 15.27 -0.57
C ALA A 463 -2.90 14.40 0.67
N VAL A 464 -2.64 13.10 0.48
CA VAL A 464 -2.18 12.20 1.54
C VAL A 464 -0.65 12.10 1.62
N GLY A 465 0.08 12.89 0.84
CA GLY A 465 1.54 12.95 0.87
C GLY A 465 2.21 11.77 0.16
N VAL A 466 1.60 11.28 -0.93
CA VAL A 466 2.21 10.33 -1.87
C VAL A 466 2.68 11.09 -3.11
N SER A 467 3.91 10.81 -3.54
CA SER A 467 4.49 11.37 -4.74
C SER A 467 3.77 10.90 -6.00
N VAL A 468 3.44 11.84 -6.88
CA VAL A 468 2.79 11.62 -8.17
C VAL A 468 3.61 12.26 -9.29
N LYS A 469 3.65 11.61 -10.45
CA LYS A 469 4.31 12.15 -11.65
C LYS A 469 3.59 13.43 -12.07
N GLN A 470 4.35 14.44 -12.50
CA GLN A 470 3.75 15.65 -13.05
C GLN A 470 2.98 15.33 -14.33
N LEU A 471 1.72 15.74 -14.35
CA LEU A 471 0.84 15.63 -15.51
C LEU A 471 1.42 16.44 -16.68
N SER A 472 1.45 15.88 -17.89
CA SER A 472 1.74 16.68 -19.08
C SER A 472 0.59 17.67 -19.35
N PRO A 473 0.84 18.83 -20.01
CA PRO A 473 -0.21 19.81 -20.31
C PRO A 473 -1.40 19.24 -21.09
N SER A 474 -1.17 18.25 -21.94
CA SER A 474 -2.22 17.51 -22.66
C SER A 474 -3.08 16.64 -21.75
N GLU A 475 -2.47 15.96 -20.78
CA GLU A 475 -3.18 15.11 -19.82
C GLU A 475 -3.96 15.93 -18.80
N LEU A 476 -3.41 17.07 -18.38
CA LEU A 476 -4.11 18.08 -17.58
C LEU A 476 -5.40 18.55 -18.27
N SER A 477 -5.40 18.74 -19.59
CA SER A 477 -6.60 19.16 -20.33
C SER A 477 -7.69 18.08 -20.37
N GLY A 478 -7.29 16.81 -20.48
CA GLY A 478 -8.21 15.66 -20.49
C GLY A 478 -8.77 15.33 -19.10
N GLU A 479 -7.93 15.39 -18.06
CA GLU A 479 -8.36 15.24 -16.67
C GLU A 479 -9.24 16.42 -16.25
N CYS A 480 -8.86 17.66 -16.58
CA CYS A 480 -9.68 18.83 -16.26
C CYS A 480 -11.04 18.79 -16.98
N PHE A 481 -11.12 18.24 -18.19
CA PHE A 481 -12.40 18.02 -18.86
C PHE A 481 -13.24 16.94 -18.17
N ARG A 482 -12.65 15.77 -17.83
CA ARG A 482 -13.34 14.70 -17.08
C ARG A 482 -13.78 15.17 -15.69
N GLU A 483 -12.94 15.96 -15.04
CA GLU A 483 -13.18 16.57 -13.73
C GLU A 483 -14.27 17.64 -13.82
N ALA A 484 -14.27 18.51 -14.83
CA ALA A 484 -15.35 19.48 -15.03
C ALA A 484 -16.70 18.81 -15.32
N VAL A 485 -16.71 17.68 -16.04
CA VAL A 485 -17.92 16.87 -16.26
C VAL A 485 -18.37 16.21 -14.94
N GLY A 486 -17.45 15.68 -14.14
CA GLY A 486 -17.74 15.11 -12.83
C GLY A 486 -18.22 16.14 -11.81
N GLU A 487 -17.58 17.30 -11.73
CA GLU A 487 -17.95 18.41 -10.85
C GLU A 487 -19.30 19.02 -11.22
N ALA A 488 -19.63 19.10 -12.52
CA ALA A 488 -20.97 19.47 -12.94
C ALA A 488 -22.03 18.45 -12.49
N GLN A 489 -21.72 17.15 -12.52
CA GLN A 489 -22.60 16.09 -12.01
C GLN A 489 -22.73 16.13 -10.48
N ASP A 490 -21.65 16.44 -9.76
CA ASP A 490 -21.63 16.49 -8.29
C ASP A 490 -22.22 17.79 -7.72
N ALA A 491 -22.03 18.93 -8.38
CA ALA A 491 -22.68 20.19 -7.97
C ALA A 491 -24.21 20.07 -8.02
N LEU A 492 -24.74 19.31 -8.98
CA LEU A 492 -26.17 18.97 -9.04
C LEU A 492 -26.61 18.03 -7.92
N SER A 493 -25.73 17.15 -7.43
CA SER A 493 -26.06 16.22 -6.34
C SER A 493 -26.01 16.90 -4.97
N ILE A 494 -25.03 17.77 -4.71
CA ILE A 494 -24.84 18.44 -3.41
C ILE A 494 -25.95 19.45 -3.11
N ALA A 495 -26.44 20.20 -4.11
CA ALA A 495 -27.52 21.17 -3.93
C ALA A 495 -28.82 20.55 -3.37
N THR A 496 -29.01 19.24 -3.55
CA THR A 496 -30.16 18.50 -3.01
C THR A 496 -29.97 17.99 -1.57
N SER A 497 -28.73 17.93 -1.07
CA SER A 497 -28.43 17.44 0.28
C SER A 497 -28.63 18.49 1.38
N ASP A 498 -28.31 19.76 1.10
CA ASP A 498 -28.45 20.85 2.06
C ASP A 498 -29.93 21.22 2.35
N PHE A 499 -30.85 20.88 1.44
CA PHE A 499 -32.28 21.08 1.65
C PHE A 499 -32.89 20.10 2.66
N SER A 500 -32.18 19.02 3.01
CA SER A 500 -32.65 18.00 3.97
C SER A 500 -32.22 18.25 5.42
N ILE A 501 -31.44 19.30 5.69
CA ILE A 501 -30.87 19.57 7.03
C ILE A 501 -31.44 20.85 7.69
N SER A 502 -32.13 21.74 6.97
CA SER A 502 -32.61 23.03 7.54
C SER A 502 -34.05 23.03 8.09
N GLU A 503 -34.55 21.92 8.64
CA GLU A 503 -35.85 21.91 9.33
C GLU A 503 -35.73 21.42 10.79
N LYS A 504 -34.92 22.14 11.57
CA LYS A 504 -35.03 22.17 13.04
C LYS A 504 -34.79 23.59 13.54
N ILE A 505 -35.82 24.43 13.46
CA ILE A 505 -35.92 25.63 14.29
C ILE A 505 -37.06 25.39 15.28
N GLU A 506 -36.69 25.29 16.55
CA GLU A 506 -37.58 25.14 17.69
C GLU A 506 -38.54 26.34 17.79
N THR A 507 -39.84 26.07 17.92
CA THR A 507 -40.83 27.05 18.40
C THR A 507 -41.15 26.77 19.87
N PRO A 508 -41.18 27.79 20.75
CA PRO A 508 -41.50 27.59 22.16
C PRO A 508 -43.00 27.42 22.35
N ARG A 509 -43.36 26.52 23.28
CA ARG A 509 -44.73 26.28 23.76
C ARG A 509 -45.32 27.56 24.37
N SER A 510 -46.57 27.87 24.03
CA SER A 510 -47.46 28.65 24.89
C SER A 510 -48.88 28.07 24.83
N ASP A 511 -49.45 27.98 26.03
CA ASP A 511 -50.68 27.34 26.45
C ASP A 511 -51.94 27.65 25.63
N VAL A 512 -52.77 26.62 25.50
CA VAL A 512 -54.18 26.72 25.14
C VAL A 512 -54.99 26.45 26.41
N ASP A 513 -55.68 27.46 26.92
CA ASP A 513 -57.05 27.22 27.40
C ASP A 513 -57.92 28.49 27.43
N ALA A 514 -59.21 28.26 27.15
CA ALA A 514 -60.38 29.08 27.41
C ALA A 514 -60.50 30.44 26.68
N THR A 515 -61.28 30.47 25.59
CA THR A 515 -62.62 31.11 25.53
C THR A 515 -63.14 31.14 24.09
N SER A 516 -63.84 30.07 23.70
CA SER A 516 -64.82 30.11 22.62
C SER A 516 -66.19 30.18 23.27
N GLU A 517 -66.80 31.37 23.34
CA GLU A 517 -68.26 31.57 23.35
C GLU A 517 -68.61 33.06 23.48
N ARG A 518 -68.88 33.67 22.33
CA ARG A 518 -69.70 34.88 22.06
C ARG A 518 -69.46 35.22 20.58
N ILE A 519 -69.98 34.44 19.64
CA ILE A 519 -71.34 34.59 19.08
C ILE A 519 -71.68 36.06 18.84
N GLU A 520 -71.69 36.39 17.54
CA GLU A 520 -72.57 37.32 16.85
C GLU A 520 -72.68 38.75 17.40
N GLU A 521 -72.08 39.69 16.68
CA GLU A 521 -72.81 40.73 15.96
C GLU A 521 -71.82 41.73 15.33
N ILE A 522 -72.30 42.44 14.32
CA ILE A 522 -71.70 43.62 13.67
C ILE A 522 -70.89 43.31 12.39
N LEU A 523 -71.69 42.98 11.38
CA LEU A 523 -71.63 43.54 10.03
C LEU A 523 -71.15 45.01 9.95
N ILE A 524 -70.42 45.29 8.86
CA ILE A 524 -70.48 46.49 8.02
C ILE A 524 -69.56 47.70 8.37
N LYS A 525 -68.83 48.10 7.32
CA LYS A 525 -68.18 49.41 7.02
C LYS A 525 -66.91 49.71 7.83
N ASP A 526 -65.83 50.21 7.23
CA ASP A 526 -65.75 51.18 6.13
C ASP A 526 -64.51 50.96 5.24
N LYS A 527 -64.76 51.14 3.92
CA LYS A 527 -63.91 51.62 2.82
C LYS A 527 -62.54 51.02 2.53
#